data_AF-A0A443S7E1-F1
#
_entry.id   AF-A0A443S7E1-F1
#
_cell.length_a   1.000
_cell.length_b   1.000
_cell.length_c   1.000
_cell.angle_alpha   90.00
_cell.angle_beta   90.00
_cell.angle_gamma   90.00
#
_symmetry.space_group_name_H-M   'P 1'
#
loop_
_entity.id
_entity.type
_entity.pdbx_description
1 polymer ?
#
loop_
_entity_poly.entity_id
_entity_poly.type
_entity_poly.pdbx_seq_one_letter_code
_entity_poly.pdbx_strand_id
1 'polypeptide(L)'
;MIANIGPSNYNYEESLTTLRYANRAKNIKNKPRVNEDPKDALLREFQQEIERLKALLLEKKKKKEKSGNDENERQLNSADGVSNGEATEKLSEKISAIESKLLSGGKNIVDHTNEQQRELEMKRQQLAEQNRREREILQKLEEKEESTLEVRETFSSLQQEVELKKRKLKKLFAKLQLVKAEIKDAQEANARERRELEELQSELMKELKLKYLVIENFIPMDEKNKLLSRVVYDDDEEDWKLMKPVKPESRVITRRPISNPKANRPICEYAKIAGTVGSGLRYKNENILDVDLIMPTRLIKEYSAPTLSPSVSAALETALKEEEEISIDASSRVLAMIPKEGNTTHRVGTAKSARPKTALKNIQLSNHSTHPQSKRPDSANIFPQSRGLIQRK
;
A
#
# COMPACT_ATOMS: atom_id res chain seq x y z
N MET A 1 -7.31 -1.30 -9.17
CA MET A 1 -8.61 -0.62 -9.25
C MET A 1 -9.37 -0.87 -7.96
N ILE A 2 -10.00 0.16 -7.40
CA ILE A 2 -11.00 0.05 -6.33
C ILE A 2 -12.29 0.65 -6.89
N ALA A 3 -13.44 0.12 -6.51
CA ALA A 3 -14.75 0.56 -6.97
C ALA A 3 -15.61 0.96 -5.76
N ASN A 4 -15.98 2.23 -5.69
CA ASN A 4 -16.77 2.78 -4.59
C ASN A 4 -18.24 2.85 -5.01
N ILE A 5 -19.14 2.31 -4.18
CA ILE A 5 -20.60 2.30 -4.42
C ILE A 5 -21.35 2.67 -3.14
N GLY A 6 -22.56 3.22 -3.29
CA GLY A 6 -23.43 3.58 -2.17
C GLY A 6 -24.51 2.51 -1.92
N PRO A 7 -24.76 2.06 -0.68
CA PRO A 7 -25.73 1.00 -0.38
C PRO A 7 -27.21 1.44 -0.48
N SER A 8 -27.49 2.65 -0.98
CA SER A 8 -28.84 3.23 -1.02
C SER A 8 -29.56 2.92 -2.32
N ASN A 9 -30.85 2.57 -2.24
CA ASN A 9 -31.65 2.12 -3.39
C ASN A 9 -31.73 3.14 -4.55
N TYR A 10 -31.64 4.44 -4.27
CA TYR A 10 -31.62 5.48 -5.33
C TYR A 10 -30.35 5.44 -6.21
N ASN A 11 -29.27 4.82 -5.73
CA ASN A 11 -28.02 4.61 -6.48
C ASN A 11 -27.94 3.19 -7.09
N TYR A 12 -29.04 2.45 -7.20
CA TYR A 12 -29.01 1.06 -7.65
C TYR A 12 -28.41 0.89 -9.05
N GLU A 13 -28.82 1.71 -10.02
CA GLU A 13 -28.32 1.62 -11.39
C GLU A 13 -26.84 1.98 -11.50
N GLU A 14 -26.40 3.08 -10.88
CA GLU A 14 -24.98 3.49 -10.89
C GLU A 14 -24.06 2.53 -10.10
N SER A 15 -24.59 1.90 -9.05
CA SER A 15 -23.86 0.84 -8.35
C SER A 15 -23.74 -0.41 -9.23
N LEU A 16 -24.77 -0.72 -10.02
CA LEU A 16 -24.79 -1.86 -10.94
C LEU A 16 -23.91 -1.63 -12.18
N THR A 17 -23.86 -0.43 -12.77
CA THR A 17 -22.93 -0.08 -13.85
C THR A 17 -21.48 -0.16 -13.35
N THR A 18 -21.19 0.42 -12.18
CA THR A 18 -19.88 0.40 -11.53
C THR A 18 -19.42 -1.03 -11.22
N LEU A 19 -20.28 -1.87 -10.64
CA LEU A 19 -19.98 -3.28 -10.38
C LEU A 19 -19.77 -4.09 -11.67
N ARG A 20 -20.58 -3.84 -12.72
CA ARG A 20 -20.39 -4.47 -14.05
C ARG A 20 -19.04 -4.08 -14.66
N TYR A 21 -18.62 -2.83 -14.54
CA TYR A 21 -17.31 -2.37 -15.01
C TYR A 21 -16.16 -2.99 -14.19
N ALA A 22 -16.24 -2.99 -12.86
CA ALA A 22 -15.26 -3.64 -11.99
C ALA A 22 -15.10 -5.14 -12.27
N ASN A 23 -16.20 -5.85 -12.58
CA ASN A 23 -16.16 -7.27 -12.95
C ASN A 23 -15.50 -7.50 -14.32
N ARG A 24 -15.64 -6.58 -15.28
CA ARG A 24 -14.86 -6.62 -16.54
C ARG A 24 -13.38 -6.37 -16.28
N ALA A 25 -13.05 -5.35 -15.48
CA ALA A 25 -11.68 -4.97 -15.16
C ALA A 25 -10.90 -6.10 -14.44
N LYS A 26 -11.59 -6.87 -13.57
CA LYS A 26 -11.04 -8.07 -12.91
C LYS A 26 -10.49 -9.12 -13.90
N ASN A 27 -11.04 -9.18 -15.12
CA ASN A 27 -10.65 -10.17 -16.13
C ASN A 27 -9.47 -9.72 -17.02
N ILE A 28 -8.98 -8.49 -16.85
CA ILE A 28 -7.84 -7.96 -17.62
C ILE A 28 -6.53 -8.58 -17.10
N LYS A 29 -5.88 -9.40 -17.94
CA LYS A 29 -4.62 -10.09 -17.62
C LYS A 29 -3.41 -9.29 -18.07
N ASN A 30 -2.97 -8.35 -17.24
CA ASN A 30 -1.70 -7.65 -17.45
C ASN A 30 -0.51 -8.63 -17.28
N LYS A 31 0.54 -8.44 -18.09
CA LYS A 31 1.85 -9.08 -17.89
C LYS A 31 2.80 -8.05 -17.25
N PRO A 32 2.87 -7.95 -15.90
CA PRO A 32 3.81 -7.03 -15.27
C PRO A 32 5.24 -7.44 -15.63
N ARG A 33 6.02 -6.49 -16.15
CA ARG A 33 7.48 -6.58 -16.25
C ARG A 33 8.05 -5.59 -15.26
N VAL A 34 9.17 -5.93 -14.61
CA VAL A 34 9.94 -4.94 -13.87
C VAL A 34 10.51 -3.97 -14.92
N ASN A 35 10.31 -2.67 -14.72
CA ASN A 35 10.80 -1.64 -15.65
C ASN A 35 12.23 -1.26 -15.28
N GLU A 36 13.15 -2.16 -15.60
CA GLU A 36 14.60 -2.04 -15.39
C GLU A 36 15.20 -1.16 -16.50
N ASP A 37 16.24 -0.37 -16.18
CA ASP A 37 17.06 0.27 -17.22
C ASP A 37 17.67 -0.86 -18.09
N PRO A 38 17.72 -0.73 -19.44
CA PRO A 38 18.39 -1.71 -20.30
C PRO A 38 19.84 -2.02 -19.85
N LYS A 39 20.52 -1.08 -19.18
CA LYS A 39 21.83 -1.29 -18.52
C LYS A 39 21.74 -2.31 -17.38
N ASP A 40 20.78 -2.15 -16.47
CA ASP A 40 20.62 -3.01 -15.29
C ASP A 40 20.15 -4.41 -15.68
N ALA A 41 19.25 -4.51 -16.66
CA ALA A 41 18.81 -5.78 -17.22
C ALA A 41 20.00 -6.57 -17.82
N LEU A 42 20.84 -5.89 -18.62
CA LEU A 42 22.05 -6.47 -19.19
C LEU A 42 23.10 -6.83 -18.12
N LEU A 43 23.26 -5.98 -17.10
CA LEU A 43 24.15 -6.24 -15.96
C LEU A 43 23.77 -7.52 -15.22
N ARG A 44 22.46 -7.73 -15.00
CA ARG A 44 21.94 -8.97 -14.39
C ARG A 44 22.13 -10.19 -15.29
N GLU A 45 21.90 -10.09 -16.59
CA GLU A 45 22.13 -11.20 -17.51
C GLU A 45 23.61 -11.64 -17.53
N PHE A 46 24.55 -10.68 -17.53
CA PHE A 46 25.98 -11.00 -17.39
C PHE A 46 26.31 -11.61 -16.02
N GLN A 47 25.72 -11.13 -14.93
CA GLN A 47 25.92 -11.72 -13.59
C GLN A 47 25.41 -13.17 -13.53
N GLN A 48 24.24 -13.45 -14.10
CA GLN A 48 23.66 -14.81 -14.16
C GLN A 48 24.50 -15.77 -15.00
N GLU A 49 25.03 -15.33 -16.15
CA GLU A 49 25.90 -16.19 -16.96
C GLU A 49 27.30 -16.36 -16.31
N ILE A 50 27.85 -15.35 -15.60
CA ILE A 50 29.05 -15.53 -14.75
C ILE A 50 28.78 -16.60 -13.68
N GLU A 51 27.66 -16.53 -12.97
CA GLU A 51 27.30 -17.50 -11.92
C GLU A 51 27.14 -18.91 -12.49
N ARG A 52 26.45 -19.04 -13.63
CA ARG A 52 26.29 -20.31 -14.36
C ARG A 52 27.64 -20.90 -14.79
N LEU A 53 28.54 -20.11 -15.37
CA LEU A 53 29.85 -20.57 -15.81
C LEU A 53 30.74 -20.96 -14.61
N LYS A 54 30.65 -20.23 -13.48
CA LYS A 54 31.30 -20.61 -12.22
C LYS A 54 30.73 -21.92 -11.66
N ALA A 55 29.43 -22.14 -11.70
CA ALA A 55 28.80 -23.38 -11.26
C ALA A 55 29.26 -24.59 -12.11
N LEU A 56 29.32 -24.43 -13.44
CA LEU A 56 29.85 -25.46 -14.35
C LEU A 56 31.33 -25.78 -14.10
N LEU A 57 32.16 -24.78 -13.78
CA LEU A 57 33.55 -25.01 -13.37
C LEU A 57 33.64 -25.72 -12.01
N LEU A 58 32.79 -25.37 -11.04
CA LEU A 58 32.75 -26.02 -9.73
C LEU A 58 32.31 -27.49 -9.85
N GLU A 59 31.34 -27.79 -10.72
CA GLU A 59 30.90 -29.15 -11.00
C GLU A 59 32.01 -29.97 -11.68
N LYS A 60 32.73 -29.38 -12.65
CA LYS A 60 33.91 -30.02 -13.28
C LYS A 60 35.04 -30.28 -12.27
N LYS A 61 35.30 -29.37 -11.32
CA LYS A 61 36.27 -29.60 -10.23
C LYS A 61 35.84 -30.76 -9.33
N LYS A 62 34.59 -30.76 -8.84
CA LYS A 62 34.02 -31.85 -8.03
C LYS A 62 34.02 -33.20 -8.75
N LYS A 63 33.88 -33.23 -10.08
CA LYS A 63 34.04 -34.44 -10.90
C LYS A 63 35.50 -34.93 -10.92
N LYS A 64 36.48 -34.04 -11.14
CA LYS A 64 37.92 -34.39 -11.04
C LYS A 64 38.32 -34.89 -9.64
N GLU A 65 37.78 -34.29 -8.59
CA GLU A 65 38.00 -34.70 -7.19
C GLU A 65 37.44 -36.10 -6.91
N LYS A 66 36.21 -36.41 -7.37
CA LYS A 66 35.61 -37.74 -7.19
C LYS A 66 36.34 -38.86 -7.94
N SER A 67 36.91 -38.58 -9.11
CA SER A 67 37.79 -39.53 -9.83
C SER A 67 39.18 -39.69 -9.20
N GLY A 68 39.48 -39.01 -8.09
CA GLY A 68 40.78 -39.08 -7.42
C GLY A 68 40.98 -40.29 -6.50
N ASN A 69 39.89 -40.94 -6.05
CA ASN A 69 39.95 -41.97 -5.00
C ASN A 69 40.14 -43.41 -5.51
N ASP A 70 39.94 -43.69 -6.80
CA ASP A 70 40.19 -45.01 -7.39
C ASP A 70 41.61 -45.06 -7.97
N GLU A 71 42.60 -45.46 -7.15
CA GLU A 71 44.03 -45.27 -7.48
C GLU A 71 44.60 -46.18 -8.59
N ASN A 72 43.82 -47.14 -9.12
CA ASN A 72 44.33 -48.24 -9.95
C ASN A 72 44.29 -48.05 -11.49
N GLU A 73 43.74 -46.97 -12.04
CA GLU A 73 43.67 -46.75 -13.52
C GLU A 73 44.56 -45.60 -14.06
N ARG A 74 45.66 -45.28 -13.38
CA ARG A 74 46.52 -44.11 -13.71
C ARG A 74 47.43 -44.26 -14.96
N GLN A 75 47.20 -45.20 -15.89
CA GLN A 75 48.13 -45.48 -17.00
C GLN A 75 47.58 -45.43 -18.45
N LEU A 76 46.28 -45.16 -18.68
CA LEU A 76 45.74 -45.07 -20.07
C LEU A 76 45.06 -43.75 -20.45
N ASN A 77 44.62 -42.91 -19.50
CA ASN A 77 43.80 -41.72 -19.77
C ASN A 77 44.56 -40.38 -19.69
N SER A 78 45.79 -40.32 -20.21
CA SER A 78 46.62 -39.10 -20.18
C SER A 78 46.12 -37.98 -21.11
N ALA A 79 45.44 -38.32 -22.22
CA ALA A 79 44.95 -37.34 -23.19
C ALA A 79 43.75 -36.51 -22.67
N ASP A 80 42.75 -37.17 -22.07
CA ASP A 80 41.51 -36.51 -21.61
C ASP A 80 41.73 -35.56 -20.42
N GLY A 81 42.76 -35.82 -19.60
CA GLY A 81 43.14 -34.95 -18.49
C GLY A 81 43.59 -33.56 -18.96
N VAL A 82 44.38 -33.51 -20.04
CA VAL A 82 44.90 -32.26 -20.64
C VAL A 82 43.79 -31.50 -21.35
N SER A 83 43.01 -32.16 -22.20
CA SER A 83 41.87 -31.56 -22.91
C SER A 83 40.83 -30.95 -21.94
N ASN A 84 40.51 -31.66 -20.84
CA ASN A 84 39.65 -31.10 -19.79
C ASN A 84 40.33 -30.01 -18.95
N GLY A 85 41.66 -29.95 -18.90
CA GLY A 85 42.42 -28.83 -18.34
C GLY A 85 42.20 -27.56 -19.15
N GLU A 86 42.61 -27.59 -20.42
CA GLU A 86 42.43 -26.48 -21.37
C GLU A 86 40.96 -26.01 -21.45
N ALA A 87 40.01 -26.94 -21.47
CA ALA A 87 38.59 -26.59 -21.52
C ALA A 87 38.09 -25.89 -20.24
N THR A 88 38.70 -26.15 -19.07
CA THR A 88 38.41 -25.38 -17.85
C THR A 88 39.15 -24.06 -17.80
N GLU A 89 40.36 -23.98 -18.35
CA GLU A 89 41.18 -22.77 -18.43
C GLU A 89 40.53 -21.74 -19.36
N LYS A 90 40.21 -22.14 -20.60
CA LYS A 90 39.46 -21.35 -21.60
C LYS A 90 38.05 -20.93 -21.15
N LEU A 91 37.48 -21.59 -20.15
CA LEU A 91 36.25 -21.16 -19.46
C LEU A 91 36.55 -20.12 -18.37
N SER A 92 37.61 -20.28 -17.58
CA SER A 92 38.03 -19.29 -16.59
C SER A 92 38.53 -17.98 -17.20
N GLU A 93 39.23 -18.04 -18.34
CA GLU A 93 39.60 -16.87 -19.15
C GLU A 93 38.36 -16.11 -19.62
N LYS A 94 37.32 -16.81 -20.09
CA LYS A 94 36.06 -16.19 -20.49
C LYS A 94 35.33 -15.54 -19.32
N ILE A 95 35.31 -16.17 -18.15
CA ILE A 95 34.76 -15.56 -16.93
C ILE A 95 35.54 -14.28 -16.60
N SER A 96 36.88 -14.35 -16.55
CA SER A 96 37.75 -13.19 -16.29
C SER A 96 37.54 -12.05 -17.33
N ALA A 97 37.36 -12.39 -18.60
CA ALA A 97 37.09 -11.44 -19.68
C ALA A 97 35.68 -10.81 -19.63
N ILE A 98 34.71 -11.45 -18.97
CA ILE A 98 33.37 -10.88 -18.72
C ILE A 98 33.39 -10.08 -17.40
N GLU A 99 34.04 -10.60 -16.36
CA GLU A 99 34.18 -9.91 -15.06
C GLU A 99 34.98 -8.61 -15.17
N SER A 100 36.07 -8.58 -15.94
CA SER A 100 36.83 -7.35 -16.22
C SER A 100 36.02 -6.32 -17.02
N LYS A 101 35.14 -6.74 -17.92
CA LYS A 101 34.17 -5.85 -18.60
C LYS A 101 33.10 -5.33 -17.65
N LEU A 102 32.63 -6.16 -16.72
CA LEU A 102 31.66 -5.77 -15.69
C LEU A 102 32.28 -4.76 -14.70
N LEU A 103 33.52 -5.02 -14.25
CA LEU A 103 34.24 -4.22 -13.26
C LEU A 103 34.79 -2.89 -13.85
N SER A 104 35.10 -2.86 -15.15
CA SER A 104 35.42 -1.61 -15.87
C SER A 104 34.18 -0.82 -16.34
N GLY A 105 32.98 -1.35 -16.10
CA GLY A 105 31.72 -0.76 -16.55
C GLY A 105 31.47 0.67 -16.04
N GLY A 106 32.03 1.03 -14.88
CA GLY A 106 31.92 2.37 -14.29
C GLY A 106 32.58 3.51 -15.09
N LYS A 107 33.40 3.21 -16.10
CA LYS A 107 33.90 4.21 -17.07
C LYS A 107 33.31 3.98 -18.46
N ASN A 108 33.49 2.78 -19.00
CA ASN A 108 33.17 2.49 -20.40
C ASN A 108 31.67 2.65 -20.76
N ILE A 109 30.73 2.44 -19.82
CA ILE A 109 29.30 2.70 -20.11
C ILE A 109 29.06 4.21 -20.26
N VAL A 110 29.64 5.03 -19.37
CA VAL A 110 29.49 6.50 -19.42
C VAL A 110 30.11 7.05 -20.70
N ASP A 111 31.33 6.62 -21.03
CA ASP A 111 32.03 7.04 -22.24
C ASP A 111 31.29 6.61 -23.51
N HIS A 112 30.75 5.38 -23.57
CA HIS A 112 29.96 4.95 -24.73
C HIS A 112 28.60 5.65 -24.83
N THR A 113 27.93 5.98 -23.70
CA THR A 113 26.73 6.83 -23.77
C THR A 113 27.05 8.26 -24.21
N ASN A 114 28.18 8.82 -23.78
CA ASN A 114 28.66 10.12 -24.25
C ASN A 114 29.01 10.09 -25.74
N GLU A 115 29.57 8.99 -26.24
CA GLU A 115 29.89 8.77 -27.65
C GLU A 115 28.62 8.64 -28.51
N GLN A 116 27.65 7.82 -28.09
CA GLN A 116 26.32 7.73 -28.74
C GLN A 116 25.59 9.08 -28.72
N GLN A 117 25.66 9.83 -27.61
CA GLN A 117 25.03 11.15 -27.48
C GLN A 117 25.68 12.19 -28.40
N ARG A 118 27.02 12.19 -28.51
CA ARG A 118 27.75 12.99 -29.52
C ARG A 118 27.42 12.56 -30.94
N GLU A 119 27.28 11.27 -31.23
CA GLU A 119 26.92 10.80 -32.56
C GLU A 119 25.49 11.21 -32.96
N LEU A 120 24.54 11.14 -32.02
CA LEU A 120 23.19 11.67 -32.18
C LEU A 120 23.17 13.19 -32.35
N GLU A 121 24.02 13.92 -31.63
CA GLU A 121 24.15 15.36 -31.78
C GLU A 121 24.76 15.73 -33.14
N MET A 122 25.83 15.07 -33.57
CA MET A 122 26.43 15.22 -34.91
C MET A 122 25.42 14.89 -36.02
N LYS A 123 24.62 13.81 -35.88
CA LYS A 123 23.54 13.48 -36.82
C LYS A 123 22.44 14.53 -36.83
N ARG A 124 22.07 15.11 -35.67
CA ARG A 124 21.14 16.25 -35.59
C ARG A 124 21.69 17.51 -36.26
N GLN A 125 22.96 17.82 -36.07
CA GLN A 125 23.63 18.96 -36.72
C GLN A 125 23.69 18.75 -38.24
N GLN A 126 24.06 17.56 -38.72
CA GLN A 126 24.04 17.21 -40.15
C GLN A 126 22.63 17.28 -40.75
N LEU A 127 21.60 16.81 -40.05
CA LEU A 127 20.21 16.90 -40.51
C LEU A 127 19.72 18.36 -40.55
N ALA A 128 20.07 19.17 -39.55
CA ALA A 128 19.78 20.60 -39.55
C ALA A 128 20.50 21.35 -40.68
N GLU A 129 21.75 20.97 -40.98
CA GLU A 129 22.50 21.53 -42.11
C GLU A 129 21.94 21.08 -43.46
N GLN A 130 21.51 19.82 -43.61
CA GLN A 130 20.79 19.35 -44.80
C GLN A 130 19.49 20.13 -45.00
N ASN A 131 18.63 20.22 -43.97
CA ASN A 131 17.38 21.00 -44.02
C ASN A 131 17.63 22.49 -44.33
N ARG A 132 18.75 23.06 -43.86
CA ARG A 132 19.15 24.43 -44.20
C ARG A 132 19.58 24.54 -45.67
N ARG A 133 20.44 23.64 -46.15
CA ARG A 133 20.88 23.59 -47.56
C ARG A 133 19.70 23.36 -48.50
N GLU A 134 18.74 22.52 -48.12
CA GLU A 134 17.48 22.29 -48.86
C GLU A 134 16.63 23.57 -48.95
N ARG A 135 16.44 24.30 -47.84
CA ARG A 135 15.76 25.61 -47.85
C ARG A 135 16.51 26.64 -48.71
N GLU A 136 17.83 26.70 -48.62
CA GLU A 136 18.64 27.58 -49.46
C GLU A 136 18.59 27.18 -50.95
N ILE A 137 18.41 25.90 -51.28
CA ILE A 137 18.21 25.42 -52.66
C ILE A 137 16.79 25.74 -53.15
N LEU A 138 15.76 25.56 -52.31
CA LEU A 138 14.38 25.94 -52.63
C LEU A 138 14.26 27.44 -52.88
N GLN A 139 14.85 28.27 -52.03
CA GLN A 139 14.88 29.73 -52.22
C GLN A 139 15.61 30.09 -53.53
N LYS A 140 16.81 29.52 -53.77
CA LYS A 140 17.56 29.73 -55.03
C LYS A 140 16.87 29.12 -56.26
N LEU A 141 15.85 28.27 -56.08
CA LEU A 141 14.99 27.76 -57.15
C LEU A 141 13.84 28.73 -57.43
N GLU A 142 13.16 29.25 -56.40
CA GLU A 142 12.12 30.29 -56.58
C GLU A 142 12.73 31.59 -57.14
N GLU A 143 13.89 32.03 -56.67
CA GLU A 143 14.66 33.17 -57.24
C GLU A 143 15.04 32.93 -58.72
N LYS A 144 15.33 31.68 -59.12
CA LYS A 144 15.61 31.31 -60.51
C LYS A 144 14.35 31.21 -61.35
N GLU A 145 13.24 30.72 -60.81
CA GLU A 145 11.96 30.74 -61.52
C GLU A 145 11.47 32.18 -61.72
N GLU A 146 11.61 33.04 -60.72
CA GLU A 146 11.24 34.46 -60.81
C GLU A 146 12.11 35.20 -61.84
N SER A 147 13.43 35.13 -61.73
CA SER A 147 14.34 35.78 -62.69
C SER A 147 14.27 35.19 -64.11
N THR A 148 14.01 33.89 -64.29
CA THR A 148 13.80 33.31 -65.65
C THR A 148 12.41 33.54 -66.21
N LEU A 149 11.41 33.90 -65.38
CA LEU A 149 10.16 34.49 -65.84
C LEU A 149 10.38 35.93 -66.32
N GLU A 150 11.07 36.76 -65.54
CA GLU A 150 11.40 38.14 -65.91
C GLU A 150 12.21 38.24 -67.21
N VAL A 151 13.26 37.42 -67.37
CA VAL A 151 14.08 37.41 -68.61
C VAL A 151 13.29 36.89 -69.82
N ARG A 152 12.24 36.08 -69.62
CA ARG A 152 11.30 35.66 -70.68
C ARG A 152 10.26 36.73 -71.04
N GLU A 153 10.17 37.83 -70.30
CA GLU A 153 9.18 38.89 -70.50
C GLU A 153 9.68 40.03 -71.42
N THR A 154 10.57 39.68 -72.35
CA THR A 154 10.85 40.50 -73.55
C THR A 154 9.70 40.36 -74.56
N PHE A 155 8.58 41.02 -74.26
CA PHE A 155 7.32 40.90 -75.01
C PHE A 155 7.47 41.34 -76.49
N SER A 156 7.13 40.46 -77.43
CA SER A 156 7.10 40.77 -78.87
C SER A 156 5.75 41.33 -79.36
N SER A 157 4.73 41.34 -78.50
CA SER A 157 3.41 41.90 -78.80
C SER A 157 2.64 42.27 -77.53
N LEU A 158 1.92 43.39 -77.56
CA LEU A 158 1.02 43.85 -76.49
C LEU A 158 -0.02 42.79 -76.10
N GLN A 159 -0.47 41.96 -77.05
CA GLN A 159 -1.41 40.87 -76.80
C GLN A 159 -0.81 39.80 -75.87
N GLN A 160 0.47 39.47 -76.05
CA GLN A 160 1.19 38.52 -75.19
C GLN A 160 1.43 39.12 -73.80
N GLU A 161 1.76 40.41 -73.72
CA GLU A 161 1.93 41.12 -72.45
C GLU A 161 0.65 41.10 -71.62
N VAL A 162 -0.50 41.40 -72.23
CA VAL A 162 -1.82 41.32 -71.55
C VAL A 162 -2.12 39.90 -71.09
N GLU A 163 -1.82 38.88 -71.89
CA GLU A 163 -2.08 37.49 -71.50
C GLU A 163 -1.15 37.01 -70.38
N LEU A 164 0.14 37.37 -70.42
CA LEU A 164 1.11 37.04 -69.37
C LEU A 164 0.81 37.79 -68.08
N LYS A 165 0.43 39.08 -68.14
CA LYS A 165 -0.07 39.83 -66.97
C LYS A 165 -1.35 39.21 -66.40
N LYS A 166 -2.27 38.71 -67.24
CA LYS A 166 -3.48 37.98 -66.81
C LYS A 166 -3.14 36.63 -66.16
N ARG A 167 -2.09 35.93 -66.63
CA ARG A 167 -1.57 34.70 -66.01
C ARG A 167 -0.86 34.99 -64.67
N LYS A 168 -0.03 36.05 -64.58
CA LYS A 168 0.57 36.54 -63.33
C LYS A 168 -0.50 36.92 -62.29
N LEU A 169 -1.51 37.70 -62.68
CA LEU A 169 -2.62 38.08 -61.82
C LEU A 169 -3.38 36.85 -61.27
N LYS A 170 -3.62 35.82 -62.10
CA LYS A 170 -4.19 34.55 -61.62
C LYS A 170 -3.29 33.82 -60.62
N LYS A 171 -1.98 33.74 -60.85
CA LYS A 171 -1.02 33.14 -59.90
C LYS A 171 -0.98 33.89 -58.57
N LEU A 172 -0.89 35.23 -58.61
CA LEU A 172 -0.88 36.08 -57.42
C LEU A 172 -2.20 36.03 -56.65
N PHE A 173 -3.34 36.01 -57.34
CA PHE A 173 -4.65 35.78 -56.71
C PHE A 173 -4.73 34.41 -56.04
N ALA A 174 -4.19 33.35 -56.65
CA ALA A 174 -4.13 32.03 -56.03
C ALA A 174 -3.23 32.01 -54.76
N LYS A 175 -2.00 32.57 -54.83
CA LYS A 175 -1.14 32.76 -53.64
C LYS A 175 -1.89 33.57 -52.55
N LEU A 176 -2.61 34.64 -52.90
CA LEU A 176 -3.41 35.45 -51.97
C LEU A 176 -4.54 34.65 -51.30
N GLN A 177 -5.27 33.79 -52.03
CA GLN A 177 -6.36 33.00 -51.44
C GLN A 177 -5.83 31.90 -50.50
N LEU A 178 -4.67 31.29 -50.82
CA LEU A 178 -4.00 30.35 -49.92
C LEU A 178 -3.59 31.01 -48.60
N VAL A 179 -2.87 32.14 -48.67
CA VAL A 179 -2.48 32.89 -47.46
C VAL A 179 -3.68 33.39 -46.66
N LYS A 180 -4.81 33.72 -47.31
CA LYS A 180 -6.07 34.04 -46.61
C LYS A 180 -6.70 32.85 -45.90
N ALA A 181 -6.60 31.64 -46.46
CA ALA A 181 -7.05 30.41 -45.80
C ALA A 181 -6.13 30.10 -44.61
N GLU A 182 -4.81 30.14 -44.79
CA GLU A 182 -3.80 29.94 -43.73
C GLU A 182 -4.01 30.89 -42.55
N ILE A 183 -4.25 32.19 -42.81
CA ILE A 183 -4.56 33.18 -41.77
C ILE A 183 -5.85 32.83 -41.02
N LYS A 184 -6.90 32.39 -41.72
CA LYS A 184 -8.17 32.00 -41.11
C LYS A 184 -8.01 30.73 -40.25
N ASP A 185 -7.32 29.72 -40.75
CA ASP A 185 -7.14 28.45 -40.05
C ASP A 185 -6.24 28.62 -38.81
N ALA A 186 -5.24 29.50 -38.88
CA ALA A 186 -4.45 29.94 -37.72
C ALA A 186 -5.28 30.76 -36.71
N GLN A 187 -6.15 31.67 -37.17
CA GLN A 187 -7.08 32.38 -36.28
C GLN A 187 -8.05 31.43 -35.58
N GLU A 188 -8.55 30.40 -36.27
CA GLU A 188 -9.38 29.36 -35.66
C GLU A 188 -8.60 28.45 -34.69
N ALA A 189 -7.32 28.18 -34.93
CA ALA A 189 -6.45 27.46 -34.00
C ALA A 189 -6.24 28.25 -32.71
N ASN A 190 -5.81 29.51 -32.82
CA ASN A 190 -5.64 30.41 -31.68
C ASN A 190 -6.96 30.60 -30.91
N ALA A 191 -8.11 30.61 -31.61
CA ALA A 191 -9.44 30.68 -31.00
C ALA A 191 -9.97 29.33 -30.44
N ARG A 192 -9.28 28.21 -30.66
CA ARG A 192 -9.49 26.94 -29.91
C ARG A 192 -8.64 26.95 -28.65
N GLU A 193 -7.32 27.12 -28.80
CA GLU A 193 -6.36 27.18 -27.68
C GLU A 193 -6.77 28.19 -26.61
N ARG A 194 -7.20 29.39 -27.01
CA ARG A 194 -7.69 30.42 -26.08
C ARG A 194 -8.89 29.95 -25.26
N ARG A 195 -9.85 29.23 -25.85
CA ARG A 195 -11.02 28.71 -25.12
C ARG A 195 -10.63 27.59 -24.17
N GLU A 196 -9.75 26.70 -24.60
CA GLU A 196 -9.21 25.61 -23.77
C GLU A 196 -8.46 26.19 -22.54
N LEU A 197 -7.71 27.27 -22.72
CA LEU A 197 -7.07 28.02 -21.62
C LEU A 197 -8.07 28.75 -20.71
N GLU A 198 -9.11 29.40 -21.26
CA GLU A 198 -10.16 30.07 -20.48
C GLU A 198 -11.03 29.07 -19.69
N GLU A 199 -11.27 27.87 -20.24
CA GLU A 199 -11.92 26.74 -19.57
C GLU A 199 -11.04 26.18 -18.45
N LEU A 200 -9.76 25.87 -18.72
CA LEU A 200 -8.80 25.39 -17.73
C LEU A 200 -8.62 26.39 -16.57
N GLN A 201 -8.47 27.69 -16.88
CA GLN A 201 -8.42 28.76 -15.88
C GLN A 201 -9.70 28.78 -15.02
N SER A 202 -10.86 28.58 -15.64
CA SER A 202 -12.14 28.51 -14.95
C SER A 202 -12.26 27.29 -14.04
N GLU A 203 -11.63 26.16 -14.38
CA GLU A 203 -11.57 24.96 -13.52
C GLU A 203 -10.61 25.13 -12.34
N LEU A 204 -9.38 25.61 -12.60
CA LEU A 204 -8.44 25.93 -11.52
C LEU A 204 -9.01 26.97 -10.55
N MET A 205 -9.76 27.98 -11.04
CA MET A 205 -10.47 28.92 -10.18
C MET A 205 -11.59 28.27 -9.34
N LYS A 206 -12.31 27.27 -9.86
CA LYS A 206 -13.32 26.51 -9.08
C LYS A 206 -12.64 25.71 -7.97
N GLU A 207 -11.57 24.98 -8.29
CA GLU A 207 -10.78 24.24 -7.30
C GLU A 207 -10.18 25.14 -6.23
N LEU A 208 -9.57 26.26 -6.63
CA LEU A 208 -8.95 27.22 -5.73
C LEU A 208 -9.99 27.82 -4.77
N LYS A 209 -11.17 28.20 -5.27
CA LYS A 209 -12.28 28.68 -4.44
C LYS A 209 -12.79 27.60 -3.47
N LEU A 210 -12.88 26.35 -3.90
CA LEU A 210 -13.24 25.22 -3.03
C LEU A 210 -12.18 25.00 -1.93
N LYS A 211 -10.90 25.03 -2.28
CA LYS A 211 -9.77 24.88 -1.34
C LYS A 211 -9.77 26.01 -0.29
N TYR A 212 -9.97 27.27 -0.69
CA TYR A 212 -10.14 28.39 0.24
C TYR A 212 -11.38 28.23 1.14
N LEU A 213 -12.53 27.85 0.59
CA LEU A 213 -13.75 27.63 1.37
C LEU A 213 -13.57 26.51 2.43
N VAL A 214 -12.85 25.44 2.10
CA VAL A 214 -12.50 24.39 3.06
C VAL A 214 -11.56 24.91 4.14
N ILE A 215 -10.53 25.68 3.79
CA ILE A 215 -9.62 26.30 4.76
C ILE A 215 -10.39 27.21 5.74
N GLU A 216 -11.28 28.06 5.23
CA GLU A 216 -12.03 29.04 6.04
C GLU A 216 -13.07 28.40 6.96
N ASN A 217 -13.70 27.29 6.57
CA ASN A 217 -14.75 26.64 7.36
C ASN A 217 -14.24 25.53 8.29
N PHE A 218 -13.09 24.91 8.00
CA PHE A 218 -12.60 23.73 8.72
C PHE A 218 -11.24 23.88 9.41
N ILE A 219 -10.44 24.91 9.09
CA ILE A 219 -9.10 25.11 9.69
C ILE A 219 -9.11 26.34 10.61
N PRO A 220 -8.85 26.18 11.93
CA PRO A 220 -8.70 27.31 12.84
C PRO A 220 -7.60 28.28 12.38
N MET A 221 -7.88 29.58 12.42
CA MET A 221 -6.99 30.63 11.93
C MET A 221 -5.60 30.60 12.59
N ASP A 222 -5.51 30.17 13.85
CA ASP A 222 -4.22 30.02 14.55
C ASP A 222 -3.32 28.95 13.91
N GLU A 223 -3.88 27.83 13.45
CA GLU A 223 -3.11 26.77 12.76
C GLU A 223 -2.76 27.19 11.33
N LYS A 224 -3.67 27.90 10.63
CA LYS A 224 -3.37 28.53 9.34
C LYS A 224 -2.18 29.49 9.47
N ASN A 225 -2.15 30.34 10.50
CA ASN A 225 -1.07 31.30 10.73
C ASN A 225 0.25 30.62 11.13
N LYS A 226 0.21 29.58 11.99
CA LYS A 226 1.39 28.75 12.35
C LYS A 226 1.97 27.97 11.16
N LEU A 227 1.15 27.65 10.16
CA LEU A 227 1.59 27.02 8.92
C LEU A 227 2.23 28.04 7.99
N LEU A 228 1.53 29.15 7.71
CA LEU A 228 2.04 30.25 6.88
C LEU A 228 3.38 30.80 7.40
N SER A 229 3.57 30.92 8.72
CA SER A 229 4.84 31.38 9.31
C SER A 229 6.01 30.38 9.20
N ARG A 230 5.82 29.25 8.51
CA ARG A 230 6.83 28.20 8.27
C ARG A 230 6.92 27.79 6.81
N VAL A 231 6.00 28.24 5.97
CA VAL A 231 6.00 27.93 4.53
C VAL A 231 6.92 28.94 3.84
N VAL A 232 7.94 28.43 3.18
CA VAL A 232 8.96 29.21 2.46
C VAL A 232 8.96 28.70 1.02
N TYR A 233 8.95 29.62 0.05
CA TYR A 233 9.14 29.26 -1.35
C TYR A 233 10.62 29.03 -1.62
N ASP A 234 10.94 28.00 -2.39
CA ASP A 234 12.32 27.68 -2.76
C ASP A 234 12.50 27.92 -4.26
N ASP A 235 13.21 29.00 -4.60
CA ASP A 235 13.42 29.44 -5.99
C ASP A 235 14.28 28.44 -6.80
N ASP A 236 15.08 27.58 -6.16
CA ASP A 236 15.93 26.59 -6.83
C ASP A 236 15.16 25.30 -7.22
N GLU A 237 14.02 25.01 -6.56
CA GLU A 237 13.15 23.85 -6.85
C GLU A 237 11.76 24.25 -7.39
N GLU A 238 11.48 25.56 -7.51
CA GLU A 238 10.16 26.14 -7.89
C GLU A 238 8.98 25.71 -6.99
N ASP A 239 9.24 25.31 -5.73
CA ASP A 239 8.28 24.60 -4.90
C ASP A 239 8.17 25.13 -3.45
N TRP A 240 7.01 24.92 -2.81
CA TRP A 240 6.72 25.45 -1.46
C TRP A 240 7.15 24.49 -0.35
N LYS A 241 8.28 24.76 0.30
CA LYS A 241 8.85 23.93 1.37
C LYS A 241 8.34 24.35 2.75
N LEU A 242 7.86 23.37 3.53
CA LEU A 242 7.44 23.58 4.92
C LEU A 242 8.63 23.40 5.88
N MET A 243 9.09 24.51 6.46
CA MET A 243 10.13 24.50 7.48
C MET A 243 9.67 23.73 8.73
N LYS A 244 10.49 22.77 9.15
CA LYS A 244 10.28 22.03 10.40
C LYS A 244 10.32 23.03 11.57
N PRO A 245 9.37 22.99 12.52
CA PRO A 245 9.42 23.89 13.66
C PRO A 245 10.73 23.67 14.43
N VAL A 246 11.48 24.76 14.65
CA VAL A 246 12.68 24.74 15.50
C VAL A 246 12.26 24.20 16.87
N LYS A 247 12.79 23.03 17.24
CA LYS A 247 12.60 22.51 18.59
C LYS A 247 13.33 23.47 19.53
N PRO A 248 12.69 24.04 20.55
CA PRO A 248 13.43 24.80 21.56
C PRO A 248 14.46 23.85 22.21
N GLU A 249 15.73 24.26 22.25
CA GLU A 249 16.86 23.41 22.68
C GLU A 249 16.90 23.17 24.22
N SER A 250 15.75 23.31 24.88
CA SER A 250 15.59 23.41 26.33
C SER A 250 14.61 22.38 26.92
N ARG A 251 14.57 21.17 26.35
CA ARG A 251 14.11 19.95 27.04
C ARG A 251 14.61 18.66 26.38
N VAL A 252 15.90 18.38 26.56
CA VAL A 252 16.41 17.02 26.40
C VAL A 252 15.77 16.15 27.50
N ILE A 253 14.89 15.22 27.12
CA ILE A 253 14.36 14.20 28.04
C ILE A 253 15.48 13.16 28.22
N THR A 254 16.46 13.49 29.05
CA THR A 254 17.76 12.79 29.12
C THR A 254 17.64 11.33 29.55
N ARG A 255 16.60 10.95 30.30
CA ARG A 255 16.29 9.56 30.68
C ARG A 255 14.77 9.35 30.71
N ARG A 256 14.32 8.12 30.40
CA ARG A 256 12.97 7.68 30.78
C ARG A 256 12.88 7.70 32.32
N PRO A 257 11.74 8.13 32.91
CA PRO A 257 11.58 8.11 34.36
C PRO A 257 11.64 6.66 34.87
N ILE A 258 12.60 6.39 35.74
CA ILE A 258 12.78 5.06 36.35
C ILE A 258 11.63 4.82 37.34
N SER A 259 10.97 3.67 37.23
CA SER A 259 9.96 3.22 38.19
C SER A 259 10.59 3.07 39.58
N ASN A 260 10.13 3.84 40.57
CA ASN A 260 10.58 3.69 41.96
C ASN A 260 9.97 2.41 42.55
N PRO A 261 10.77 1.36 42.88
CA PRO A 261 10.24 0.11 43.41
C PRO A 261 9.65 0.24 44.83
N LYS A 262 9.88 1.37 45.53
CA LYS A 262 9.26 1.67 46.82
C LYS A 262 7.91 2.39 46.71
N ALA A 263 7.35 2.54 45.51
CA ALA A 263 6.06 3.18 45.30
C ALA A 263 5.03 2.19 44.72
N ASN A 264 3.90 2.02 45.40
CA ASN A 264 2.84 1.07 45.04
C ASN A 264 2.18 1.34 43.67
N ARG A 265 2.47 2.48 43.04
CA ARG A 265 2.07 2.83 41.68
C ARG A 265 3.11 3.78 41.03
N PRO A 266 3.25 3.80 39.69
CA PRO A 266 4.02 4.83 39.01
C PRO A 266 3.39 6.21 39.21
N ILE A 267 4.17 7.18 39.72
CA ILE A 267 3.73 8.56 40.01
C ILE A 267 4.64 9.53 39.26
N CYS A 268 4.05 10.48 38.53
CA CYS A 268 4.79 11.51 37.81
C CYS A 268 5.48 12.50 38.77
N GLU A 269 6.56 13.12 38.31
CA GLU A 269 7.40 14.00 39.13
C GLU A 269 6.63 15.19 39.73
N TYR A 270 5.76 15.82 38.94
CA TYR A 270 4.83 16.87 39.39
C TYR A 270 3.96 16.41 40.57
N ALA A 271 3.39 15.21 40.52
CA ALA A 271 2.54 14.69 41.59
C ALA A 271 3.33 14.38 42.87
N LYS A 272 4.60 13.97 42.77
CA LYS A 272 5.48 13.82 43.96
C LYS A 272 5.66 15.15 44.67
N ILE A 273 6.02 16.20 43.92
CA ILE A 273 6.26 17.56 44.45
C ILE A 273 4.96 18.13 45.03
N ALA A 274 3.83 17.99 44.33
CA ALA A 274 2.53 18.43 44.84
C ALA A 274 2.12 17.70 46.14
N GLY A 275 2.43 16.40 46.25
CA GLY A 275 2.23 15.62 47.48
C GLY A 275 3.09 16.13 48.65
N THR A 276 4.39 16.38 48.45
CA THR A 276 5.27 16.89 49.51
C THR A 276 4.97 18.34 49.93
N VAL A 277 4.38 19.14 49.04
CA VAL A 277 3.92 20.51 49.33
C VAL A 277 2.50 20.52 49.96
N GLY A 278 1.95 19.35 50.32
CA GLY A 278 0.69 19.23 51.04
C GLY A 278 -0.56 19.51 50.20
N SER A 279 -0.45 19.45 48.86
CA SER A 279 -1.52 19.82 47.91
C SER A 279 -2.65 18.78 47.82
N GLY A 280 -3.39 18.63 48.91
CA GLY A 280 -4.64 17.87 48.99
C GLY A 280 -4.53 16.36 48.80
N LEU A 281 -5.66 15.68 48.97
CA LEU A 281 -5.76 14.21 48.91
C LEU A 281 -5.46 13.66 47.50
N ARG A 282 -5.58 14.49 46.45
CA ARG A 282 -5.40 14.13 45.03
C ARG A 282 -4.01 13.55 44.71
N TYR A 283 -2.96 14.02 45.38
CA TYR A 283 -1.58 13.65 45.07
C TYR A 283 -0.93 12.72 46.11
N LYS A 284 -1.71 12.20 47.08
CA LYS A 284 -1.22 11.17 48.01
C LYS A 284 -0.96 9.84 47.29
N ASN A 285 -0.03 9.07 47.84
CA ASN A 285 0.42 7.76 47.35
C ASN A 285 -0.39 6.57 47.90
N GLU A 286 -1.03 6.73 49.06
CA GLU A 286 -1.79 5.71 49.77
C GLU A 286 -3.29 5.67 49.40
N ASN A 287 -4.03 4.73 49.99
CA ASN A 287 -5.49 4.70 49.92
C ASN A 287 -6.07 5.94 50.61
N ILE A 288 -7.02 6.60 49.94
CA ILE A 288 -7.64 7.84 50.42
C ILE A 288 -8.87 7.54 51.30
N LEU A 289 -9.34 6.29 51.26
CA LEU A 289 -10.43 5.74 52.05
C LEU A 289 -10.04 4.30 52.38
N ASP A 290 -9.88 3.97 53.66
CA ASP A 290 -10.07 2.59 54.09
C ASP A 290 -11.58 2.37 54.24
N VAL A 291 -12.11 1.53 53.35
CA VAL A 291 -13.50 1.07 53.40
C VAL A 291 -13.42 -0.43 53.67
N ASP A 292 -13.81 -0.84 54.87
CA ASP A 292 -13.99 -2.26 55.16
C ASP A 292 -14.93 -2.85 54.11
N LEU A 293 -14.46 -3.88 53.39
CA LEU A 293 -15.31 -4.54 52.40
C LEU A 293 -16.44 -5.24 53.14
N ILE A 294 -17.64 -4.66 53.06
CA ILE A 294 -18.89 -5.30 53.47
C ILE A 294 -19.12 -6.48 52.52
N MET A 295 -18.50 -7.61 52.86
CA MET A 295 -18.69 -8.87 52.17
C MET A 295 -20.18 -9.22 52.20
N PRO A 296 -20.79 -9.58 51.05
CA PRO A 296 -22.21 -9.89 51.01
C PRO A 296 -22.50 -11.06 51.95
N THR A 297 -23.58 -10.94 52.73
CA THR A 297 -24.00 -11.99 53.68
C THR A 297 -24.12 -13.33 52.95
N ARG A 298 -23.52 -14.36 53.53
CA ARG A 298 -23.28 -15.65 52.87
C ARG A 298 -24.61 -16.34 52.50
N LEU A 299 -25.04 -16.17 51.25
CA LEU A 299 -26.32 -16.64 50.69
C LEU A 299 -26.49 -18.17 50.63
N ILE A 300 -25.46 -18.93 51.01
CA ILE A 300 -25.48 -20.39 51.10
C ILE A 300 -25.56 -20.83 52.57
N LYS A 301 -26.67 -21.47 52.92
CA LYS A 301 -26.80 -22.23 54.18
C LYS A 301 -25.79 -23.37 54.16
N GLU A 302 -25.05 -23.56 55.25
CA GLU A 302 -24.08 -24.65 55.33
C GLU A 302 -24.78 -26.01 55.30
N TYR A 303 -24.13 -26.99 54.66
CA TYR A 303 -24.69 -28.32 54.45
C TYR A 303 -24.69 -29.12 55.76
N SER A 304 -25.85 -29.15 56.42
CA SER A 304 -26.14 -30.20 57.39
C SER A 304 -26.35 -31.50 56.63
N ALA A 305 -25.48 -32.48 56.86
CA ALA A 305 -25.76 -33.85 56.46
C ALA A 305 -27.07 -34.31 57.14
N PRO A 306 -27.90 -35.14 56.47
CA PRO A 306 -29.07 -35.73 57.12
C PRO A 306 -28.63 -36.70 58.21
N THR A 307 -29.33 -36.71 59.34
CA THR A 307 -29.10 -37.68 60.42
C THR A 307 -29.41 -39.09 59.90
N LEU A 308 -28.36 -39.89 59.68
CA LEU A 308 -28.51 -41.29 59.27
C LEU A 308 -29.26 -42.09 60.34
N SER A 309 -30.06 -43.07 59.92
CA SER A 309 -30.71 -43.96 60.88
C SER A 309 -29.67 -44.83 61.59
N PRO A 310 -29.87 -45.22 62.86
CA PRO A 310 -28.87 -45.99 63.61
C PRO A 310 -28.42 -47.28 62.92
N SER A 311 -29.33 -47.96 62.21
CA SER A 311 -29.01 -49.16 61.43
C SER A 311 -28.10 -48.88 60.22
N VAL A 312 -28.18 -47.71 59.60
CA VAL A 312 -27.31 -47.33 58.47
C VAL A 312 -25.94 -46.90 59.00
N SER A 313 -25.88 -46.15 60.11
CA SER A 313 -24.61 -45.85 60.78
C SER A 313 -23.89 -47.11 61.23
N ALA A 314 -24.58 -48.05 61.89
CA ALA A 314 -23.97 -49.30 62.34
C ALA A 314 -23.45 -50.16 61.17
N ALA A 315 -24.16 -50.20 60.03
CA ALA A 315 -23.71 -50.91 58.84
C ALA A 315 -22.45 -50.25 58.23
N LEU A 316 -22.41 -48.92 58.14
CA LEU A 316 -21.24 -48.16 57.71
C LEU A 316 -20.05 -48.33 58.66
N GLU A 317 -20.28 -48.28 59.97
CA GLU A 317 -19.25 -48.44 61.00
C GLU A 317 -18.72 -49.89 61.06
N THR A 318 -19.54 -50.88 60.69
CA THR A 318 -19.09 -52.27 60.51
C THR A 318 -18.24 -52.41 59.24
N ALA A 319 -18.61 -51.73 58.15
CA ALA A 319 -17.87 -51.74 56.89
C ALA A 319 -16.62 -50.82 56.88
N LEU A 320 -16.46 -49.97 57.91
CA LEU A 320 -15.30 -49.09 58.11
C LEU A 320 -14.34 -49.59 59.19
N LYS A 321 -14.65 -50.71 59.85
CA LYS A 321 -13.66 -51.45 60.64
C LYS A 321 -12.83 -52.29 59.68
N GLU A 322 -11.56 -51.93 59.58
CA GLU A 322 -10.56 -52.72 58.86
C GLU A 322 -10.51 -54.13 59.48
N GLU A 323 -10.47 -55.17 58.64
CA GLU A 323 -10.56 -56.57 59.10
C GLU A 323 -9.28 -56.98 59.83
N GLU A 324 -9.31 -57.00 61.17
CA GLU A 324 -8.28 -57.65 61.98
C GLU A 324 -8.21 -59.15 61.66
N GLU A 325 -6.99 -59.68 61.53
CA GLU A 325 -6.62 -60.91 60.82
C GLU A 325 -7.57 -62.10 61.00
N ILE A 326 -8.34 -62.43 59.94
CA ILE A 326 -8.96 -63.75 59.80
C ILE A 326 -7.85 -64.76 59.48
N SER A 327 -7.43 -65.53 60.49
CA SER A 327 -6.42 -66.58 60.33
C SER A 327 -6.92 -67.75 59.47
N ILE A 328 -6.37 -67.88 58.26
CA ILE A 328 -6.70 -68.95 57.32
C ILE A 328 -5.78 -70.15 57.56
N ASP A 329 -6.35 -71.32 57.85
CA ASP A 329 -5.68 -72.62 57.74
C ASP A 329 -6.64 -73.74 57.30
N ALA A 330 -6.07 -74.87 56.90
CA ALA A 330 -6.70 -76.18 56.72
C ALA A 330 -7.68 -76.37 55.54
N SER A 331 -7.09 -76.47 54.35
CA SER A 331 -7.29 -77.61 53.43
C SER A 331 -8.71 -78.01 52.99
N SER A 332 -9.12 -77.58 51.78
CA SER A 332 -9.58 -78.53 50.73
C SER A 332 -9.75 -77.87 49.34
N ARG A 333 -9.67 -78.70 48.29
CA ARG A 333 -9.97 -78.32 46.89
C ARG A 333 -11.44 -78.62 46.60
N VAL A 334 -12.09 -77.86 45.68
CA VAL A 334 -12.52 -78.33 44.34
C VAL A 334 -12.67 -77.11 43.39
N LEU A 335 -12.52 -77.32 42.07
CA LEU A 335 -13.02 -76.40 41.03
C LEU A 335 -14.55 -76.54 40.86
N ALA A 336 -15.21 -75.47 40.42
CA ALA A 336 -16.48 -75.56 39.68
C ALA A 336 -16.55 -74.47 38.59
N MET A 337 -17.14 -74.80 37.43
CA MET A 337 -17.34 -73.88 36.31
C MET A 337 -18.79 -73.38 36.21
N ILE A 338 -18.95 -72.31 35.43
CA ILE A 338 -20.22 -71.74 34.92
C ILE A 338 -21.13 -72.82 34.30
N PRO A 339 -22.46 -72.60 34.31
CA PRO A 339 -23.15 -72.49 33.02
C PRO A 339 -24.13 -71.29 32.92
N LYS A 340 -24.70 -71.11 31.72
CA LYS A 340 -25.54 -69.97 31.30
C LYS A 340 -27.03 -70.37 31.16
N GLU A 341 -27.83 -69.40 30.71
CA GLU A 341 -29.14 -69.49 30.02
C GLU A 341 -30.41 -69.46 30.90
N GLY A 342 -31.52 -68.81 30.48
CA GLY A 342 -31.64 -67.87 29.35
C GLY A 342 -33.06 -67.45 28.91
N ASN A 343 -33.07 -66.46 28.00
CA ASN A 343 -34.02 -66.25 26.88
C ASN A 343 -35.45 -65.67 27.09
N THR A 344 -35.90 -64.90 26.08
CA THR A 344 -37.31 -64.51 25.72
C THR A 344 -38.17 -63.64 26.67
N THR A 345 -39.09 -62.74 26.24
CA THR A 345 -39.42 -62.07 24.94
C THR A 345 -40.30 -60.81 25.16
N HIS A 346 -40.59 -60.05 24.07
CA HIS A 346 -41.67 -59.04 23.89
C HIS A 346 -41.45 -57.59 24.41
N ARG A 347 -42.06 -56.54 23.82
CA ARG A 347 -42.25 -56.15 22.39
C ARG A 347 -42.85 -54.71 22.32
N VAL A 348 -42.32 -53.84 21.43
CA VAL A 348 -42.99 -52.62 20.87
C VAL A 348 -43.24 -51.47 21.89
N GLY A 349 -43.22 -50.17 21.56
CA GLY A 349 -43.23 -49.51 20.24
C GLY A 349 -42.67 -48.08 20.18
N THR A 350 -43.24 -47.22 19.31
CA THR A 350 -42.53 -46.13 18.61
C THR A 350 -43.09 -44.71 18.75
N ALA A 351 -42.23 -43.69 18.86
CA ALA A 351 -42.27 -42.37 18.18
C ALA A 351 -40.98 -41.58 18.55
N LYS A 352 -40.21 -40.89 17.70
CA LYS A 352 -40.42 -39.97 16.56
C LYS A 352 -40.86 -38.52 16.90
N SER A 353 -39.84 -37.65 17.00
CA SER A 353 -39.70 -36.34 16.31
C SER A 353 -40.41 -35.05 16.77
N ALA A 354 -39.75 -33.94 16.42
CA ALA A 354 -40.26 -32.59 16.09
C ALA A 354 -40.23 -31.46 17.14
N ARG A 355 -39.92 -30.24 16.64
CA ARG A 355 -39.80 -28.95 17.34
C ARG A 355 -40.70 -27.88 16.69
N PRO A 356 -41.67 -27.30 17.42
CA PRO A 356 -42.16 -25.91 17.22
C PRO A 356 -42.48 -25.19 18.56
N LYS A 357 -42.83 -23.89 18.68
CA LYS A 357 -42.47 -22.65 17.94
C LYS A 357 -42.69 -21.42 18.87
N THR A 358 -42.21 -20.26 18.43
CA THR A 358 -42.42 -18.86 18.90
C THR A 358 -43.86 -18.43 19.26
N ALA A 359 -44.04 -17.47 20.20
CA ALA A 359 -44.92 -16.28 20.04
C ALA A 359 -44.77 -15.19 21.14
N LEU A 360 -45.29 -14.00 20.79
CA LEU A 360 -45.45 -12.68 21.49
C LEU A 360 -46.24 -12.76 22.85
N LYS A 361 -46.44 -11.70 23.68
CA LYS A 361 -46.85 -10.30 23.38
C LYS A 361 -46.90 -9.37 24.63
N ASN A 362 -46.85 -8.04 24.43
CA ASN A 362 -47.34 -6.87 25.21
C ASN A 362 -47.24 -6.75 26.77
N ILE A 363 -46.96 -5.52 27.24
CA ILE A 363 -47.25 -4.98 28.60
C ILE A 363 -47.78 -3.52 28.46
N GLN A 364 -48.67 -3.05 29.35
CA GLN A 364 -49.15 -1.65 29.41
C GLN A 364 -49.20 -1.07 30.84
N LEU A 365 -48.57 0.11 31.01
CA LEU A 365 -48.94 1.34 31.76
C LEU A 365 -49.75 1.32 33.09
N SER A 366 -49.10 1.84 34.16
CA SER A 366 -49.61 2.83 35.14
C SER A 366 -48.43 3.26 36.08
N ASN A 367 -48.01 4.53 36.26
CA ASN A 367 -48.64 5.73 36.85
C ASN A 367 -49.08 5.53 38.32
N HIS A 368 -48.75 6.34 39.35
CA HIS A 368 -47.74 7.41 39.64
C HIS A 368 -47.46 7.38 41.19
N SER A 369 -46.68 8.18 41.93
CA SER A 369 -45.78 9.37 41.77
C SER A 369 -44.72 9.31 42.94
N THR A 370 -44.06 10.31 43.58
CA THR A 370 -43.97 11.79 43.55
C THR A 370 -42.65 12.25 44.26
N HIS A 371 -41.91 13.24 43.71
CA HIS A 371 -41.00 14.22 44.38
C HIS A 371 -39.91 13.82 45.44
N PRO A 372 -38.96 14.72 45.81
CA PRO A 372 -38.68 16.07 45.31
C PRO A 372 -37.32 16.23 44.55
N GLN A 373 -37.05 17.44 44.05
CA GLN A 373 -35.84 17.79 43.29
C GLN A 373 -34.65 18.19 44.19
N SER A 374 -33.43 17.99 43.71
CA SER A 374 -32.23 18.70 44.17
C SER A 374 -31.49 19.32 42.98
N LYS A 375 -31.04 20.57 43.12
CA LYS A 375 -30.47 21.38 42.03
C LYS A 375 -28.99 21.02 41.81
N ARG A 376 -28.56 20.92 40.55
CA ARG A 376 -27.15 20.94 40.13
C ARG A 376 -26.92 22.15 39.23
N PRO A 377 -25.79 22.87 39.33
CA PRO A 377 -25.49 24.01 38.49
C PRO A 377 -25.06 23.58 37.07
N ASP A 378 -25.30 24.46 36.10
CA ASP A 378 -25.02 24.20 34.68
C ASP A 378 -23.52 24.12 34.37
N SER A 379 -23.04 22.94 33.96
CA SER A 379 -21.76 22.81 33.26
C SER A 379 -21.97 23.05 31.77
N ALA A 380 -21.44 24.16 31.25
CA ALA A 380 -21.67 24.62 29.88
C ALA A 380 -21.25 23.61 28.79
N ASN A 381 -21.79 23.80 27.58
CA ASN A 381 -21.53 22.95 26.41
C ASN A 381 -20.03 22.84 26.08
N ILE A 382 -19.48 21.61 26.14
CA ILE A 382 -18.08 21.30 25.80
C ILE A 382 -17.93 20.79 24.34
N PHE A 383 -19.04 20.65 23.60
CA PHE A 383 -19.04 20.25 22.19
C PHE A 383 -19.89 21.20 21.33
N PRO A 384 -19.46 21.54 20.09
CA PRO A 384 -20.26 22.35 19.18
C PRO A 384 -21.46 21.54 18.67
N GLN A 385 -22.67 22.11 18.79
CA GLN A 385 -23.87 21.52 18.20
C GLN A 385 -23.86 21.66 16.67
N SER A 386 -24.23 20.60 15.97
CA SER A 386 -24.38 20.61 14.51
C SER A 386 -25.54 21.52 14.09
N ARG A 387 -25.23 22.62 13.40
CA ARG A 387 -26.27 23.43 12.73
C ARG A 387 -26.83 22.63 11.56
N GLY A 388 -28.13 22.30 11.65
CA GLY A 388 -28.85 21.60 10.58
C GLY A 388 -28.90 22.40 9.28
N LEU A 389 -29.15 21.69 8.18
CA LEU A 389 -29.22 22.28 6.83
C LEU A 389 -30.29 23.37 6.75
N ILE A 390 -29.89 24.54 6.26
CA ILE A 390 -30.79 25.65 5.95
C ILE A 390 -31.67 25.23 4.77
N GLN A 391 -32.99 25.17 4.96
CA GLN A 391 -33.93 24.98 3.86
C GLN A 391 -33.93 26.22 2.97
N ARG A 392 -33.73 26.02 1.66
CA ARG A 392 -33.93 27.07 0.65
C ARG A 392 -35.42 27.39 0.52
N LYS A 393 -35.73 28.68 0.44
CA LYS A 393 -36.91 29.18 -0.29
C LYS A 393 -36.51 29.43 -1.75
#